data_AF-A0A6M3L734-F1
#
_entry.id   AF-A0A6M3L734-F1
#
_cell.length_a   1.000
_cell.length_b   1.000
_cell.length_c   1.000
_cell.angle_alpha   90.00
_cell.angle_beta   90.00
_cell.angle_gamma   90.00
#
_symmetry.space_group_name_H-M   'P 1'
#
loop_
_entity.id
_entity.type
_entity.pdbx_description
1 polymer ?
#
loop_
_entity_poly.entity_id
_entity_poly.type
_entity_poly.pdbx_seq_one_letter_code
_entity_poly.pdbx_strand_id
1 'polypeptide(L)'
;MKYKLTDENDKTYNNTQWGENITHRAERGKAELCSSTVVHYYDHPLLAVLLDPANTNIPEPHLWEAKGRRVVHDGTKGGCKSLTTTKRIPLPEITTTQRVRFAILCALEVYHDARFKKWATRWLKDEDRSEAANRAAAAAAEAVVWAAVAAKATRATAATAKAAWAVKTAVAATDAAAKATCWAAETAVRATTAATAAAGAAKATRATAAAAAGAATAWAAAWAAKTATRAAVPTHRLAKLAEQAIREE
;
A
#
# COMPACT_ATOMS: atom_id res chain seq x y z
N MET A 1 0.11 20.72 -0.78
CA MET A 1 1.52 20.34 -1.00
C MET A 1 1.57 19.05 -1.82
N LYS A 2 2.66 18.77 -2.55
CA LYS A 2 2.92 17.47 -3.21
C LYS A 2 4.12 16.79 -2.53
N TYR A 3 4.28 15.49 -2.75
CA TYR A 3 5.33 14.71 -2.10
C TYR A 3 6.07 13.84 -3.09
N LYS A 4 7.39 13.73 -2.94
CA LYS A 4 8.26 12.98 -3.83
C LYS A 4 9.18 12.08 -3.00
N LEU A 5 9.26 10.81 -3.40
CA LEU A 5 10.28 9.90 -2.88
C LEU A 5 11.48 9.88 -3.81
N THR A 6 12.65 9.77 -3.20
CA THR A 6 13.94 9.57 -3.83
C THR A 6 14.67 8.46 -3.08
N ASP A 7 15.69 7.88 -3.71
CA ASP A 7 16.59 6.94 -3.04
C ASP A 7 17.49 7.64 -2.00
N GLU A 8 18.36 6.85 -1.36
CA GLU A 8 19.29 7.31 -0.32
C GLU A 8 20.30 8.36 -0.83
N ASN A 9 20.46 8.49 -2.15
CA ASN A 9 21.34 9.47 -2.79
C ASN A 9 20.56 10.66 -3.40
N ASP A 10 19.28 10.81 -3.04
CA ASP A 10 18.36 11.80 -3.61
C ASP A 10 18.14 11.67 -5.11
N LYS A 11 18.23 10.45 -5.64
CA LYS A 11 18.00 10.19 -7.06
C LYS A 11 16.68 9.47 -7.28
N THR A 12 16.25 9.52 -8.53
CA THR A 12 15.18 8.69 -9.07
C THR A 12 15.64 8.10 -10.40
N TYR A 13 14.75 7.38 -11.08
CA TYR A 13 15.00 6.78 -12.40
C TYR A 13 15.85 7.68 -13.34
N ASN A 14 16.75 7.04 -14.09
CA ASN A 14 17.76 7.70 -14.94
C ASN A 14 18.73 8.61 -14.18
N ASN A 15 19.07 8.31 -12.93
CA ASN A 15 19.98 9.10 -12.09
C ASN A 15 19.55 10.57 -11.93
N THR A 16 18.25 10.84 -12.03
CA THR A 16 17.72 12.21 -11.92
C THR A 16 17.93 12.70 -10.49
N GLN A 17 18.85 13.65 -10.30
CA GLN A 17 19.22 14.20 -9.00
C GLN A 17 18.18 15.20 -8.48
N TRP A 18 17.75 15.02 -7.24
CA TRP A 18 16.88 15.93 -6.52
C TRP A 18 17.63 16.63 -5.38
N GLY A 19 17.02 17.66 -4.84
CA GLY A 19 17.57 18.49 -3.79
C GLY A 19 16.62 19.62 -3.41
N GLU A 20 16.98 20.39 -2.41
CA GLU A 20 16.22 21.58 -2.03
C GLU A 20 16.22 22.61 -3.19
N ASN A 21 15.03 23.09 -3.55
CA ASN A 21 14.77 24.02 -4.65
C ASN A 21 15.14 23.52 -6.06
N ILE A 22 15.36 22.20 -6.23
CA ILE A 22 15.61 21.61 -7.55
C ILE A 22 14.30 21.44 -8.32
N THR A 23 14.29 21.86 -9.58
CA THR A 23 13.14 21.76 -10.48
C THR A 23 13.45 20.85 -11.65
N HIS A 24 12.58 19.86 -11.87
CA HIS A 24 12.60 19.03 -13.08
C HIS A 24 11.39 19.30 -13.94
N ARG A 25 11.59 19.20 -15.26
CA ARG A 25 10.54 19.39 -16.26
C ARG A 25 10.38 18.11 -17.07
N ALA A 26 9.13 17.72 -17.26
CA ALA A 26 8.80 16.58 -18.08
C ALA A 26 8.91 16.92 -19.58
N GLU A 27 9.05 15.90 -20.40
CA GLU A 27 9.05 16.05 -21.85
C GLU A 27 7.70 16.59 -22.37
N ARG A 28 7.75 17.17 -23.57
CA ARG A 28 6.54 17.60 -24.29
C ARG A 28 5.72 16.37 -24.67
N GLY A 29 4.41 16.54 -24.79
CA GLY A 29 3.48 15.47 -25.18
C GLY A 29 2.27 15.35 -24.27
N LYS A 30 1.38 14.41 -24.61
CA LYS A 30 0.17 14.11 -23.83
C LYS A 30 0.57 13.68 -22.42
N ALA A 31 -0.09 14.22 -21.40
CA ALA A 31 0.20 13.88 -20.02
C ALA A 31 -0.24 12.44 -19.72
N GLU A 32 0.74 11.54 -19.56
CA GLU A 32 0.50 10.13 -19.27
C GLU A 32 1.38 9.66 -18.12
N LEU A 33 0.77 9.06 -17.09
CA LEU A 33 1.52 8.50 -15.97
C LEU A 33 2.43 7.37 -16.42
N CYS A 34 3.54 7.20 -15.72
CA CYS A 34 4.61 6.24 -16.06
C CYS A 34 5.29 6.48 -17.42
N SER A 35 5.18 7.67 -18.00
CA SER A 35 5.97 8.11 -19.15
C SER A 35 6.91 9.26 -18.80
N SER A 36 7.82 9.62 -19.72
CA SER A 36 8.69 10.81 -19.62
C SER A 36 7.92 12.14 -19.70
N THR A 37 6.64 12.10 -20.09
CA THR A 37 5.82 13.30 -20.30
C THR A 37 5.25 13.91 -19.02
N VAL A 38 5.42 13.27 -17.86
CA VAL A 38 5.03 13.82 -16.55
C VAL A 38 6.01 13.42 -15.46
N VAL A 39 6.22 14.30 -14.48
CA VAL A 39 6.93 14.00 -13.23
C VAL A 39 5.93 13.56 -12.17
N HIS A 40 6.14 12.38 -11.58
CA HIS A 40 5.22 11.81 -10.58
C HIS A 40 5.40 12.42 -9.20
N TYR A 41 4.30 12.51 -8.48
CA TYR A 41 4.24 12.90 -7.06
C TYR A 41 3.08 12.18 -6.35
N TYR A 42 3.09 12.22 -5.02
CA TYR A 42 1.99 11.80 -4.14
C TYR A 42 1.28 13.02 -3.53
N ASP A 43 -0.02 12.89 -3.23
CA ASP A 43 -0.80 13.99 -2.64
C ASP A 43 -0.67 14.11 -1.13
N HIS A 44 -0.15 13.08 -0.46
CA HIS A 44 -0.02 13.02 1.00
C HIS A 44 1.25 12.24 1.37
N PRO A 45 1.97 12.59 2.45
CA PRO A 45 3.22 11.91 2.83
C PRO A 45 2.97 10.44 3.20
N LEU A 46 1.88 10.15 3.91
CA LEU A 46 1.49 8.75 4.21
C LEU A 46 1.25 7.93 2.95
N LEU A 47 0.63 8.53 1.91
CA LEU A 47 0.41 7.83 0.65
C LEU A 47 1.72 7.54 -0.08
N ALA A 48 2.72 8.42 0.02
CA ALA A 48 4.03 8.14 -0.54
C ALA A 48 4.60 6.84 0.04
N VAL A 49 4.62 6.70 1.37
CA VAL A 49 5.18 5.54 2.07
C VAL A 49 4.31 4.28 1.96
N LEU A 50 2.98 4.43 1.98
CA LEU A 50 2.05 3.31 1.89
C LEU A 50 1.98 2.71 0.50
N LEU A 51 2.17 3.50 -0.56
CA LEU A 51 2.05 3.06 -1.95
C LEU A 51 3.37 2.67 -2.60
N ASP A 52 4.50 3.19 -2.10
CA ASP A 52 5.81 2.91 -2.67
C ASP A 52 6.12 1.41 -2.89
N PRO A 53 5.79 0.48 -1.96
CA PRO A 53 6.07 -0.95 -2.13
C PRO A 53 5.49 -1.57 -3.40
N ALA A 54 4.34 -1.09 -3.89
CA ALA A 54 3.75 -1.56 -5.14
C ALA A 54 4.04 -0.62 -6.34
N ASN A 55 4.73 0.49 -6.13
CA ASN A 55 5.04 1.48 -7.15
C ASN A 55 6.50 1.39 -7.63
N THR A 56 7.43 1.68 -6.74
CA THR A 56 8.86 1.77 -7.07
C THR A 56 9.69 0.94 -6.10
N ASN A 57 9.21 0.73 -4.88
CA ASN A 57 9.84 -0.08 -3.84
C ASN A 57 11.29 0.38 -3.58
N ILE A 58 11.43 1.68 -3.31
CA ILE A 58 12.70 2.35 -3.12
C ILE A 58 13.27 1.93 -1.75
N PRO A 59 14.48 1.36 -1.69
CA PRO A 59 15.14 1.09 -0.41
C PRO A 59 15.50 2.43 0.27
N GLU A 60 15.29 2.51 1.58
CA GLU A 60 15.68 3.65 2.44
C GLU A 60 15.36 5.04 1.84
N PRO A 61 14.09 5.32 1.50
CA PRO A 61 13.77 6.49 0.70
C PRO A 61 13.82 7.78 1.51
N HIS A 62 14.23 8.86 0.85
CA HIS A 62 14.02 10.20 1.35
C HIS A 62 12.70 10.79 0.85
N LEU A 63 12.02 11.55 1.72
CA LEU A 63 10.75 12.21 1.40
C LEU A 63 10.94 13.71 1.26
N TRP A 64 10.45 14.24 0.13
CA TRP A 64 10.50 15.65 -0.19
C TRP A 64 9.10 16.24 -0.25
N GLU A 65 8.91 17.41 0.36
CA GLU A 65 7.84 18.31 -0.05
C GLU A 65 8.15 18.89 -1.43
N ALA A 66 7.12 19.10 -2.23
CA ALA A 66 7.25 19.60 -3.57
C ALA A 66 6.06 20.46 -4.01
N LYS A 67 6.33 21.37 -4.94
CA LYS A 67 5.35 22.21 -5.62
C LYS A 67 5.27 21.82 -7.08
N GLY A 68 4.05 21.61 -7.57
CA GLY A 68 3.79 21.26 -8.96
C GLY A 68 2.30 21.31 -9.25
N ARG A 69 1.95 21.72 -10.48
CA ARG A 69 0.55 21.74 -10.93
C ARG A 69 0.17 20.37 -11.49
N ARG A 70 -0.88 19.77 -10.93
CA ARG A 70 -1.45 18.50 -11.44
C ARG A 70 -1.89 18.66 -12.89
N VAL A 71 -1.50 17.71 -13.74
CA VAL A 71 -2.02 17.57 -15.11
C VAL A 71 -2.65 16.20 -15.38
N VAL A 72 -2.32 15.19 -14.57
CA VAL A 72 -2.89 13.84 -14.65
C VAL A 72 -2.89 13.19 -13.26
N HIS A 73 -3.78 12.23 -13.01
CA HIS A 73 -3.86 11.48 -11.75
C HIS A 73 -4.61 10.16 -11.93
N ASP A 74 -4.21 9.10 -11.24
CA ASP A 74 -4.81 7.74 -11.36
C ASP A 74 -5.53 7.22 -10.10
N GLY A 75 -5.73 8.04 -9.07
CA GLY A 75 -6.19 7.55 -7.77
C GLY A 75 -5.08 7.48 -6.73
N THR A 76 -3.88 7.06 -7.14
CA THR A 76 -2.78 6.71 -6.24
C THR A 76 -1.61 7.69 -6.31
N LYS A 77 -1.36 8.26 -7.49
CA LYS A 77 -0.30 9.25 -7.73
C LYS A 77 -0.71 10.24 -8.81
N GLY A 78 -0.13 11.42 -8.74
CA GLY A 78 -0.33 12.48 -9.72
C GLY A 78 0.89 12.69 -10.60
N GLY A 79 0.67 13.29 -11.76
CA GLY A 79 1.69 13.78 -12.67
C GLY A 79 1.62 15.29 -12.83
N CYS A 80 2.77 15.94 -12.99
CA CYS A 80 2.89 17.36 -13.31
C CYS A 80 3.91 17.57 -14.43
N LYS A 81 3.83 18.70 -15.15
CA LYS A 81 4.81 19.06 -16.19
C LYS A 81 6.10 19.63 -15.62
N SER A 82 6.03 20.17 -14.40
CA SER A 82 7.18 20.68 -13.66
C SER A 82 6.93 20.45 -12.18
N LEU A 83 7.93 19.89 -11.51
CA LEU A 83 7.94 19.65 -10.06
C LEU A 83 9.19 20.29 -9.47
N THR A 84 9.01 21.08 -8.43
CA THR A 84 10.10 21.66 -7.63
C THR A 84 10.07 21.03 -6.25
N THR A 85 11.13 20.32 -5.85
CA THR A 85 11.29 19.88 -4.45
C THR A 85 11.68 21.08 -3.60
N THR A 86 11.03 21.26 -2.46
CA THR A 86 11.21 22.45 -1.62
C THR A 86 11.96 22.16 -0.34
N LYS A 87 11.76 21.00 0.27
CA LYS A 87 12.41 20.64 1.54
C LYS A 87 12.33 19.13 1.75
N ARG A 88 13.40 18.54 2.28
CA ARG A 88 13.35 17.16 2.81
C ARG A 88 12.62 17.16 4.14
N ILE A 89 11.67 16.24 4.30
CA ILE A 89 10.91 16.04 5.54
C ILE A 89 11.13 14.63 6.09
N PRO A 90 10.90 14.41 7.39
CA PRO A 90 10.97 13.06 7.95
C PRO A 90 10.05 12.09 7.20
N LEU A 91 10.55 10.88 6.96
CA LEU A 91 9.75 9.80 6.39
C LEU A 91 8.76 9.32 7.45
N PRO A 92 7.44 9.26 7.17
CA PRO A 92 6.49 8.67 8.09
C PRO A 92 6.84 7.22 8.44
N GLU A 93 6.96 6.94 9.73
CA GLU A 93 7.11 5.57 10.23
C GLU A 93 5.75 4.87 10.24
N ILE A 94 5.67 3.71 9.60
CA ILE A 94 4.42 2.97 9.44
C ILE A 94 4.64 1.51 9.82
N THR A 95 3.92 1.06 10.85
CA THR A 95 4.00 -0.31 11.36
C THR A 95 3.29 -1.30 10.43
N THR A 96 3.62 -2.57 10.56
CA THR A 96 2.93 -3.67 9.84
C THR A 96 1.42 -3.64 10.10
N THR A 97 1.00 -3.44 11.37
CA THR A 97 -0.41 -3.34 11.74
C THR A 97 -1.11 -2.17 11.05
N GLN A 98 -0.48 -0.99 11.00
CA GLN A 98 -1.03 0.18 10.30
C GLN A 98 -1.17 -0.06 8.78
N ARG A 99 -0.24 -0.79 8.15
CA ARG A 99 -0.36 -1.18 6.74
C ARG A 99 -1.57 -2.09 6.51
N VAL A 100 -1.81 -3.06 7.39
CA VAL A 100 -3.00 -3.92 7.30
C VAL A 100 -4.28 -3.13 7.56
N ARG A 101 -4.31 -2.23 8.56
CA ARG A 101 -5.44 -1.30 8.79
C ARG A 101 -5.77 -0.53 7.50
N PHE A 102 -4.77 0.06 6.85
CA PHE A 102 -4.94 0.78 5.60
C PHE A 102 -5.52 -0.09 4.48
N ALA A 103 -5.00 -1.32 4.33
CA ALA A 103 -5.50 -2.27 3.33
C ALA A 103 -6.98 -2.61 3.55
N ILE A 104 -7.37 -2.90 4.78
CA ILE A 104 -8.74 -3.24 5.17
C ILE A 104 -9.68 -2.04 4.94
N LEU A 105 -9.26 -0.84 5.32
CA LEU A 105 -10.02 0.39 5.07
C LEU A 105 -10.23 0.62 3.57
N CYS A 106 -9.20 0.40 2.74
CA CYS A 106 -9.33 0.46 1.28
C CYS A 106 -10.31 -0.59 0.73
N ALA A 107 -10.34 -1.79 1.30
CA ALA A 107 -11.27 -2.84 0.91
C ALA A 107 -12.72 -2.52 1.29
N LEU A 108 -12.96 -2.01 2.50
CA LEU A 108 -14.30 -1.66 2.98
C LEU A 108 -14.99 -0.58 2.13
N GLU A 109 -14.22 0.25 1.43
CA GLU A 109 -14.74 1.25 0.49
C GLU A 109 -15.42 0.67 -0.74
N VAL A 110 -15.02 -0.52 -1.18
CA VAL A 110 -15.43 -1.09 -2.47
C VAL A 110 -16.06 -2.46 -2.35
N TYR A 111 -15.78 -3.19 -1.26
CA TYR A 111 -16.26 -4.53 -1.00
C TYR A 111 -17.15 -4.55 0.24
N HIS A 112 -18.40 -4.97 0.04
CA HIS A 112 -19.45 -4.78 1.05
C HIS A 112 -20.10 -6.08 1.56
N ASP A 113 -19.51 -7.23 1.28
CA ASP A 113 -19.97 -8.51 1.81
C ASP A 113 -20.06 -8.48 3.35
N ALA A 114 -21.15 -9.02 3.89
CA ALA A 114 -21.44 -8.94 5.33
C ALA A 114 -20.42 -9.70 6.19
N ARG A 115 -19.92 -10.85 5.72
CA ARG A 115 -18.92 -11.65 6.44
C ARG A 115 -17.59 -10.93 6.45
N PHE A 116 -17.19 -10.35 5.31
CA PHE A 116 -15.99 -9.55 5.22
C PHE A 116 -16.06 -8.31 6.13
N LYS A 117 -17.16 -7.56 6.10
CA LYS A 117 -17.35 -6.40 6.99
C LYS A 117 -17.22 -6.80 8.46
N LYS A 118 -17.87 -7.90 8.87
CA LYS A 118 -17.80 -8.40 10.23
C LYS A 118 -16.36 -8.74 10.64
N TRP A 119 -15.62 -9.46 9.79
CA TRP A 119 -14.21 -9.76 10.03
C TRP A 119 -13.37 -8.49 10.11
N ALA A 120 -13.49 -7.59 9.14
CA ALA A 120 -12.74 -6.35 9.06
C ALA A 120 -12.96 -5.46 10.29
N THR A 121 -14.20 -5.32 10.76
CA THR A 121 -14.51 -4.57 11.98
C THR A 121 -13.83 -5.18 13.20
N ARG A 122 -13.91 -6.50 13.39
CA ARG A 122 -13.24 -7.18 14.52
C ARG A 122 -11.73 -7.04 14.44
N TRP A 123 -11.15 -7.16 13.25
CA TRP A 123 -9.72 -6.99 13.02
C TRP A 123 -9.25 -5.56 13.36
N LEU A 124 -9.99 -4.54 12.90
CA LEU A 124 -9.69 -3.13 13.14
C LEU A 124 -9.77 -2.75 14.62
N LYS A 125 -10.69 -3.36 15.38
CA LYS A 125 -10.85 -3.20 16.83
C LYS A 125 -9.92 -4.08 17.68
N ASP A 126 -9.01 -4.81 17.07
CA ASP A 126 -8.12 -5.77 17.75
C ASP A 126 -8.85 -6.90 18.49
N GLU A 127 -10.10 -7.19 18.12
CA GLU A 127 -10.90 -8.25 18.74
C GLU A 127 -10.53 -9.64 18.21
N ASP A 128 -10.12 -9.74 16.93
CA ASP A 128 -9.70 -10.99 16.30
C ASP A 128 -8.78 -10.71 15.11
N ARG A 129 -7.48 -10.89 15.33
CA ARG A 129 -6.45 -10.85 14.29
C ARG A 129 -5.82 -12.23 14.11
N SER A 130 -6.53 -13.32 14.40
CA SER A 130 -5.97 -14.66 14.27
C SER A 130 -5.72 -15.03 12.80
N GLU A 131 -4.69 -15.85 12.56
CA GLU A 131 -4.37 -16.32 11.20
C GLU A 131 -5.54 -17.10 10.59
N ALA A 132 -6.23 -17.91 11.40
CA ALA A 132 -7.42 -18.66 10.98
C ALA A 132 -8.54 -17.73 10.50
N ALA A 133 -8.83 -16.65 11.24
CA ALA A 133 -9.82 -15.66 10.83
C ALA A 133 -9.42 -14.95 9.52
N ASN A 134 -8.14 -14.60 9.36
CA ASN A 134 -7.62 -13.96 8.14
C ASN A 134 -7.74 -14.87 6.91
N ARG A 135 -7.37 -16.15 7.02
CA ARG A 135 -7.51 -17.13 5.93
C ARG A 135 -8.97 -17.38 5.57
N ALA A 136 -9.85 -17.49 6.56
CA ALA A 136 -11.28 -17.67 6.34
C ALA A 136 -11.90 -16.49 5.57
N ALA A 137 -11.50 -15.26 5.92
CA ALA A 137 -11.93 -14.07 5.19
C ALA A 137 -11.41 -14.04 3.75
N ALA A 138 -10.15 -14.45 3.52
CA ALA A 138 -9.57 -14.55 2.18
C ALA A 138 -10.34 -15.54 1.29
N ALA A 139 -10.55 -16.76 1.79
CA ALA A 139 -11.29 -17.80 1.07
C ALA A 139 -12.73 -17.37 0.76
N ALA A 140 -13.40 -16.69 1.70
CA ALA A 140 -14.74 -16.16 1.48
C ALA A 140 -14.77 -15.09 0.38
N ALA A 141 -13.76 -14.21 0.30
CA ALA A 141 -13.65 -13.21 -0.75
C ALA A 141 -13.36 -13.86 -2.12
N GLU A 142 -12.43 -14.79 -2.20
CA GLU A 142 -12.09 -15.50 -3.46
C GLU A 142 -13.26 -16.30 -4.02
N ALA A 143 -14.03 -16.97 -3.17
CA ALA A 143 -15.22 -17.72 -3.58
C ALA A 143 -16.24 -16.83 -4.32
N VAL A 144 -16.35 -15.55 -3.96
CA VAL A 144 -17.21 -14.59 -4.65
C VAL A 144 -16.70 -14.27 -6.06
N VAL A 145 -15.38 -14.25 -6.29
CA VAL A 145 -14.81 -14.12 -7.66
C VAL A 145 -15.18 -15.33 -8.49
N TRP A 146 -14.92 -16.54 -7.97
CA TRP A 146 -15.16 -17.77 -8.72
C TRP A 146 -16.64 -17.95 -9.04
N ALA A 147 -17.54 -17.65 -8.11
CA ALA A 147 -18.98 -17.63 -8.37
C ALA A 147 -19.36 -16.59 -9.43
N ALA A 148 -18.79 -15.38 -9.40
CA ALA A 148 -19.07 -14.33 -10.38
C ALA A 148 -18.49 -14.60 -11.78
N VAL A 149 -17.34 -15.29 -11.85
CA VAL A 149 -16.68 -15.73 -13.09
C VAL A 149 -17.44 -16.93 -13.68
N ALA A 150 -17.80 -17.92 -12.87
CA ALA A 150 -18.62 -19.05 -13.29
C ALA A 150 -20.01 -18.61 -13.77
N ALA A 151 -20.58 -17.57 -13.15
CA ALA A 151 -21.85 -16.97 -13.59
C ALA A 151 -21.73 -16.10 -14.86
N LYS A 152 -20.52 -15.89 -15.42
CA LYS A 152 -20.33 -15.06 -16.63
C LYS A 152 -19.56 -15.75 -17.74
N ALA A 153 -20.33 -16.50 -18.53
CA ALA A 153 -20.12 -16.66 -19.96
C ALA A 153 -20.77 -15.52 -20.80
N THR A 154 -21.20 -14.42 -20.18
CA THR A 154 -21.98 -13.35 -20.85
C THR A 154 -21.44 -11.95 -20.53
N ARG A 155 -21.18 -11.17 -21.60
CA ARG A 155 -20.66 -9.78 -21.71
C ARG A 155 -20.17 -9.13 -20.40
N ALA A 156 -18.86 -8.97 -20.28
CA ALA A 156 -18.24 -8.12 -19.26
C ALA A 156 -18.74 -6.66 -19.41
N THR A 157 -19.51 -6.16 -18.44
CA THR A 157 -19.87 -4.75 -18.34
C THR A 157 -18.93 -4.02 -17.37
N ALA A 158 -18.89 -2.68 -17.43
CA ALA A 158 -18.09 -1.87 -16.51
C ALA A 158 -18.39 -2.16 -15.02
N ALA A 159 -19.65 -2.44 -14.69
CA ALA A 159 -20.06 -2.82 -13.33
C ALA A 159 -19.41 -4.15 -12.87
N THR A 160 -19.23 -5.08 -13.79
CA THR A 160 -18.69 -6.41 -13.50
C THR A 160 -17.17 -6.38 -13.34
N ALA A 161 -16.50 -5.51 -14.11
CA ALA A 161 -15.09 -5.21 -13.92
C ALA A 161 -14.84 -4.50 -12.58
N LYS A 162 -15.70 -3.54 -12.20
CA LYS A 162 -15.63 -2.87 -10.89
C LYS A 162 -15.81 -3.85 -9.74
N ALA A 163 -16.77 -4.76 -9.83
CA ALA A 163 -16.97 -5.82 -8.83
C ALA A 163 -15.74 -6.74 -8.72
N ALA A 164 -15.14 -7.14 -9.84
CA ALA A 164 -13.92 -7.96 -9.81
C ALA A 164 -12.75 -7.24 -9.13
N TRP A 165 -12.58 -5.93 -9.37
CA TRP A 165 -11.56 -5.13 -8.67
C TRP A 165 -11.85 -5.02 -7.18
N ALA A 166 -13.10 -4.81 -6.77
CA ALA A 166 -13.48 -4.76 -5.36
C ALA A 166 -13.12 -6.06 -4.61
N VAL A 167 -13.35 -7.21 -5.24
CA VAL A 167 -12.97 -8.49 -4.62
C VAL A 167 -11.44 -8.63 -4.55
N LYS A 168 -10.70 -8.26 -5.60
CA LYS A 168 -9.22 -8.24 -5.54
C LYS A 168 -8.70 -7.36 -4.42
N THR A 169 -9.36 -6.25 -4.13
CA THR A 169 -9.04 -5.40 -2.98
C THR A 169 -9.25 -6.12 -1.65
N ALA A 170 -10.37 -6.82 -1.49
CA ALA A 170 -10.66 -7.61 -0.29
C ALA A 170 -9.63 -8.72 -0.07
N VAL A 171 -9.28 -9.46 -1.13
CA VAL A 171 -8.26 -10.52 -1.08
C VAL A 171 -6.89 -9.95 -0.70
N ALA A 172 -6.50 -8.82 -1.28
CA ALA A 172 -5.23 -8.15 -0.93
C ALA A 172 -5.18 -7.72 0.54
N ALA A 173 -6.31 -7.24 1.08
CA ALA A 173 -6.40 -6.86 2.49
C ALA A 173 -6.30 -8.08 3.43
N THR A 174 -6.94 -9.20 3.09
CA THR A 174 -6.85 -10.44 3.89
C THR A 174 -5.48 -11.09 3.78
N ASP A 175 -4.82 -11.00 2.63
CA ASP A 175 -3.44 -11.48 2.43
C ASP A 175 -2.45 -10.65 3.25
N ALA A 176 -2.61 -9.31 3.26
CA ALA A 176 -1.83 -8.44 4.14
C ALA A 176 -1.99 -8.85 5.61
N ALA A 177 -3.22 -9.11 6.06
CA ALA A 177 -3.50 -9.56 7.42
C ALA A 177 -2.89 -10.93 7.73
N ALA A 178 -3.05 -11.91 6.83
CA ALA A 178 -2.52 -13.26 6.99
C ALA A 178 -0.98 -13.27 7.07
N LYS A 179 -0.31 -12.51 6.19
CA LYS A 179 1.15 -12.37 6.19
C LYS A 179 1.68 -11.72 7.46
N ALA A 180 0.98 -10.70 7.98
CA ALA A 180 1.33 -10.10 9.26
C ALA A 180 1.26 -11.11 10.41
N THR A 181 0.25 -11.99 10.42
CA THR A 181 0.03 -12.99 11.49
C THR A 181 0.94 -14.21 11.42
N CYS A 182 1.09 -14.80 10.23
CA CYS A 182 1.95 -15.96 9.99
C CYS A 182 3.38 -15.64 10.46
N TRP A 183 3.82 -14.41 10.17
CA TRP A 183 5.15 -14.01 10.54
C TRP A 183 5.33 -13.66 12.02
N ALA A 184 4.32 -13.08 12.67
CA ALA A 184 4.36 -12.88 14.11
C ALA A 184 4.54 -14.23 14.85
N ALA A 185 3.88 -15.29 14.36
CA ALA A 185 4.07 -16.65 14.86
C ALA A 185 5.48 -17.20 14.54
N GLU A 186 5.98 -17.06 13.32
CA GLU A 186 7.33 -17.52 12.96
C GLU A 186 8.45 -16.79 13.73
N THR A 187 8.32 -15.47 13.92
CA THR A 187 9.28 -14.69 14.73
C THR A 187 9.25 -15.08 16.20
N ALA A 188 8.09 -15.41 16.75
CA ALA A 188 7.97 -15.95 18.10
C ALA A 188 8.65 -17.33 18.23
N VAL A 189 8.44 -18.23 17.26
CA VAL A 189 9.10 -19.55 17.25
C VAL A 189 10.61 -19.41 17.14
N ARG A 190 11.11 -18.65 16.15
CA ARG A 190 12.55 -18.42 15.94
C ARG A 190 13.19 -17.69 17.13
N ALA A 191 12.46 -16.79 17.78
CA ALA A 191 12.90 -16.15 19.02
C ALA A 191 13.14 -17.17 20.13
N THR A 192 12.24 -18.14 20.30
CA THR A 192 12.39 -19.21 21.29
C THR A 192 13.54 -20.16 20.93
N THR A 193 13.71 -20.53 19.65
CA THR A 193 14.82 -21.40 19.21
C THR A 193 16.19 -20.72 19.23
N ALA A 194 16.24 -19.40 19.09
CA ALA A 194 17.49 -18.65 19.14
C ALA A 194 17.83 -18.16 20.56
N ALA A 195 16.85 -18.04 21.47
CA ALA A 195 17.13 -17.87 22.90
C ALA A 195 17.90 -19.07 23.48
N THR A 196 17.74 -20.27 22.89
CA THR A 196 18.55 -21.45 23.24
C THR A 196 19.94 -21.46 22.60
N ALA A 197 20.26 -20.54 21.68
CA ALA A 197 21.55 -20.46 20.98
C ALA A 197 22.04 -19.01 20.93
N ALA A 198 22.82 -18.58 21.94
CA ALA A 198 23.51 -17.28 22.05
C ALA A 198 22.72 -16.02 21.60
N ALA A 199 22.32 -15.18 22.56
CA ALA A 199 21.41 -14.04 22.41
C ALA A 199 21.69 -13.05 21.24
N GLY A 200 22.94 -12.92 20.78
CA GLY A 200 23.30 -12.01 19.68
C GLY A 200 22.79 -12.47 18.29
N ALA A 201 22.88 -13.77 17.99
CA ALA A 201 22.41 -14.33 16.72
C ALA A 201 20.87 -14.31 16.63
N ALA A 202 20.20 -14.46 17.78
CA ALA A 202 18.75 -14.36 17.91
C ALA A 202 18.21 -12.98 17.51
N LYS A 203 18.89 -11.90 17.91
CA LYS A 203 18.46 -10.52 17.61
C LYS A 203 18.57 -10.20 16.12
N ALA A 204 19.69 -10.55 15.50
CA ALA A 204 19.92 -10.32 14.06
C ALA A 204 18.92 -11.10 13.19
N THR A 205 18.66 -12.37 13.52
CA THR A 205 17.71 -13.21 12.79
C THR A 205 16.27 -12.72 12.93
N ARG A 206 15.89 -12.18 14.11
CA ARG A 206 14.57 -11.58 14.33
C ARG A 206 14.38 -10.31 13.52
N ALA A 207 15.43 -9.48 13.40
CA ALA A 207 15.38 -8.23 12.63
C ALA A 207 15.25 -8.48 11.12
N THR A 208 16.05 -9.38 10.55
CA THR A 208 15.98 -9.73 9.12
C THR A 208 14.64 -10.37 8.77
N ALA A 209 14.13 -11.21 9.67
CA ALA A 209 12.83 -11.81 9.50
C ALA A 209 11.72 -10.74 9.51
N ALA A 210 11.66 -9.90 10.54
CA ALA A 210 10.66 -8.84 10.65
C ALA A 210 10.66 -7.89 9.43
N ALA A 211 11.83 -7.61 8.85
CA ALA A 211 11.96 -6.81 7.63
C ALA A 211 11.30 -7.47 6.40
N ALA A 212 11.50 -8.79 6.17
CA ALA A 212 10.91 -9.50 5.04
C ALA A 212 9.36 -9.56 5.12
N ALA A 213 8.81 -9.75 6.33
CA ALA A 213 7.37 -9.74 6.55
C ALA A 213 6.75 -8.35 6.43
N GLY A 214 7.49 -7.35 6.91
CA GLY A 214 7.17 -5.94 6.67
C GLY A 214 7.03 -5.69 5.17
N ALA A 215 7.97 -6.16 4.35
CA ALA A 215 7.95 -5.98 2.89
C ALA A 215 6.75 -6.68 2.21
N ALA A 216 6.48 -7.94 2.53
CA ALA A 216 5.37 -8.68 1.91
C ALA A 216 3.99 -8.09 2.31
N THR A 217 3.84 -7.69 3.57
CA THR A 217 2.63 -7.01 4.05
C THR A 217 2.48 -5.62 3.43
N ALA A 218 3.59 -4.89 3.29
CA ALA A 218 3.60 -3.57 2.67
C ALA A 218 3.20 -3.61 1.20
N TRP A 219 3.67 -4.62 0.44
CA TRP A 219 3.24 -4.82 -0.94
C TRP A 219 1.73 -5.11 -1.02
N ALA A 220 1.22 -6.02 -0.20
CA ALA A 220 -0.21 -6.39 -0.21
C ALA A 220 -1.11 -5.20 0.16
N ALA A 221 -0.71 -4.38 1.14
CA ALA A 221 -1.43 -3.17 1.50
C ALA A 221 -1.43 -2.11 0.40
N ALA A 222 -0.28 -1.88 -0.25
CA ALA A 222 -0.17 -0.97 -1.38
C ALA A 222 -1.02 -1.44 -2.57
N TRP A 223 -1.07 -2.76 -2.80
CA TRP A 223 -1.89 -3.38 -3.83
C TRP A 223 -3.39 -3.26 -3.55
N ALA A 224 -3.83 -3.38 -2.29
CA ALA A 224 -5.21 -3.12 -1.90
C ALA A 224 -5.63 -1.69 -2.30
N ALA A 225 -4.83 -0.68 -1.97
CA ALA A 225 -5.14 0.70 -2.38
C ALA A 225 -5.22 0.89 -3.91
N LYS A 226 -4.29 0.29 -4.67
CA LYS A 226 -4.31 0.32 -6.16
C LYS A 226 -5.54 -0.34 -6.77
N THR A 227 -5.98 -1.45 -6.19
CA THR A 227 -7.16 -2.16 -6.68
C THR A 227 -8.45 -1.44 -6.29
N ALA A 228 -8.47 -0.78 -5.12
CA ALA A 228 -9.58 0.04 -4.67
C ALA A 228 -9.81 1.26 -5.60
N THR A 229 -8.74 1.94 -6.03
CA THR A 229 -8.88 3.06 -6.98
C THR A 229 -9.43 2.60 -8.33
N ARG A 230 -9.02 1.41 -8.81
CA ARG A 230 -9.60 0.79 -10.01
C ARG A 230 -11.07 0.39 -9.83
N ALA A 231 -11.48 0.08 -8.61
CA ALA A 231 -12.87 -0.13 -8.24
C ALA A 231 -13.65 1.18 -7.98
N ALA A 232 -13.03 2.36 -8.14
CA ALA A 232 -13.59 3.72 -8.08
C ALA A 232 -13.42 4.52 -6.76
N VAL A 233 -12.43 4.22 -5.92
CA VAL A 233 -12.09 5.10 -4.77
C VAL A 233 -11.39 6.38 -5.26
N PRO A 234 -11.91 7.58 -4.96
CA PRO A 234 -11.24 8.82 -5.32
C PRO A 234 -10.02 9.08 -4.43
N THR A 235 -8.99 9.69 -5.02
CA THR A 235 -7.68 10.02 -4.43
C THR A 235 -7.74 10.63 -3.03
N HIS A 236 -8.62 11.61 -2.85
CA HIS A 236 -8.79 12.35 -1.60
C HIS A 236 -9.28 11.46 -0.45
N ARG A 237 -9.93 10.34 -0.77
CA ARG A 237 -10.39 9.38 0.21
C ARG A 237 -9.24 8.52 0.71
N LEU A 238 -8.32 8.09 -0.17
CA LEU A 238 -7.14 7.32 0.24
C LEU A 238 -6.28 8.06 1.28
N ALA A 239 -6.11 9.37 1.16
CA ALA A 239 -5.37 10.14 2.16
C ALA A 239 -6.04 10.08 3.55
N LYS A 240 -7.37 10.22 3.60
CA LYS A 240 -8.14 10.08 4.85
C LYS A 240 -8.06 8.66 5.43
N LEU A 241 -8.11 7.63 4.58
CA LEU A 241 -7.96 6.25 5.03
C LEU A 241 -6.55 5.98 5.56
N ALA A 242 -5.53 6.57 4.94
CA ALA A 242 -4.17 6.50 5.43
C ALA A 242 -4.06 7.15 6.80
N GLU A 243 -4.58 8.36 6.98
CA GLU A 243 -4.62 9.03 8.29
C GLU A 243 -5.37 8.19 9.35
N GLN A 244 -6.53 7.64 9.00
CA GLN A 244 -7.31 6.76 9.87
C GLN A 244 -6.53 5.49 10.25
N ALA A 245 -5.79 4.92 9.30
CA ALA A 245 -5.00 3.72 9.55
C ALA A 245 -3.87 3.96 10.55
N ILE A 246 -3.28 5.16 10.56
CA ILE A 246 -2.18 5.51 11.48
C ILE A 246 -2.68 5.89 12.87
N ARG A 247 -3.89 6.44 12.98
CA ARG A 247 -4.51 6.71 14.28
C ARG A 247 -4.80 5.38 14.98
N GLU A 248 -4.04 5.13 16.04
CA GLU A 248 -4.35 4.07 17.00
C GLU A 248 -5.67 4.46 17.69
N GLU A 249 -6.64 3.55 17.67
CA GLU A 249 -7.87 3.65 18.46
C GLU A 249 -7.69 2.84 19.74
#